data_AF-A0A9X1FNZ0-F1
#
_entry.id   AF-A0A9X1FNZ0-F1
#
_cell.length_a   1.000
_cell.length_b   1.000
_cell.length_c   1.000
_cell.angle_alpha   90.00
_cell.angle_beta   90.00
_cell.angle_gamma   90.00
#
_symmetry.space_group_name_H-M   'P 1'
#
loop_
_entity.id
_entity.type
_entity.pdbx_description
1 polymer ?
#
loop_
_entity_poly.entity_id
_entity_poly.type
_entity_poly.pdbx_seq_one_letter_code
_entity_poly.pdbx_strand_id
1 'polypeptide(L)'
;MDLIRYEVVFRSKLYENTIKKGMFGVLASQKIIYKKPLRMFKKFDITLKLEGSDDKWVYHRQTFKQNNQICAIGFTKAGFWKNKKAQSMTEILMNSDPDYEMKPPPEKVLFMFENDYLTLKNGR
;
A
#
# COMPACT_ATOMS: atom_id res chain seq x y z
N MET A 1 -4.24 6.42 6.42
CA MET A 1 -3.67 5.34 5.58
C MET A 1 -2.59 5.85 4.63
N ASP A 2 -2.77 7.01 3.99
CA ASP A 2 -1.93 7.39 2.85
C ASP A 2 -0.64 8.11 3.22
N LEU A 3 -0.67 8.91 4.31
CA LEU A 3 0.49 9.68 4.76
C LEU A 3 1.74 8.82 4.97
N ILE A 4 1.63 7.68 5.67
CA ILE A 4 2.78 6.80 5.90
C ILE A 4 3.33 6.20 4.59
N ARG A 5 2.47 5.94 3.60
CA ARG A 5 2.91 5.43 2.30
C ARG A 5 3.68 6.50 1.54
N TYR A 6 3.23 7.76 1.61
CA TYR A 6 3.96 8.89 1.05
C TYR A 6 5.25 9.17 1.80
N GLU A 7 5.28 9.01 3.11
CA GLU A 7 6.50 9.13 3.92
C GLU A 7 7.56 8.13 3.47
N VAL A 8 7.18 6.86 3.23
CA VAL A 8 8.06 5.85 2.62
C VAL A 8 8.51 6.24 1.21
N VAL A 9 7.61 6.74 0.35
CA VAL A 9 7.97 7.17 -1.00
C VAL A 9 8.99 8.31 -0.95
N PHE A 10 8.73 9.36 -0.18
CA PHE A 10 9.56 10.55 -0.12
C PHE A 10 10.89 10.35 0.59
N ARG A 11 11.00 9.34 1.47
CA ARG A 11 12.24 9.03 2.21
C ARG A 11 13.07 7.92 1.60
N SER A 12 12.67 7.38 0.45
CA SER A 12 13.40 6.33 -0.26
C SER A 12 13.65 6.72 -1.72
N LYS A 13 14.43 5.90 -2.43
CA LYS A 13 14.66 6.07 -3.88
C LYS A 13 13.38 5.87 -4.71
N LEU A 14 12.26 5.45 -4.10
CA LEU A 14 10.96 5.46 -4.75
C LEU A 14 10.62 6.86 -5.28
N TYR A 15 10.93 7.93 -4.55
CA TYR A 15 10.64 9.29 -5.02
C TYR A 15 11.29 9.59 -6.37
N GLU A 16 12.58 9.27 -6.50
CA GLU A 16 13.35 9.49 -7.72
C GLU A 16 12.86 8.61 -8.87
N ASN A 17 12.43 7.40 -8.55
CA ASN A 17 11.94 6.43 -9.53
C ASN A 17 10.45 6.55 -9.85
N THR A 18 9.70 7.41 -9.16
CA THR A 18 8.25 7.58 -9.36
C THR A 18 7.86 9.05 -9.55
N ILE A 19 7.64 9.78 -8.46
CA ILE A 19 7.12 11.15 -8.46
C ILE A 19 7.99 12.09 -9.29
N LYS A 20 9.32 12.00 -9.15
CA LYS A 20 10.28 12.83 -9.93
C LYS A 20 10.20 12.56 -11.44
N LYS A 21 9.71 11.38 -11.85
CA LYS A 21 9.50 11.00 -13.26
C LYS A 21 8.08 11.31 -13.76
N GLY A 22 7.28 12.05 -12.98
CA GLY A 22 5.90 12.41 -13.32
C GLY A 22 4.90 11.28 -13.14
N MET A 23 5.24 10.24 -12.37
CA MET A 23 4.28 9.21 -11.96
C MET A 23 3.50 9.69 -10.74
N PHE A 24 2.27 9.20 -10.58
CA PHE A 24 1.47 9.47 -9.38
C PHE A 24 0.96 8.16 -8.77
N GLY A 25 0.93 8.12 -7.44
CA GLY A 25 0.46 6.95 -6.70
C GLY A 25 -1.05 6.79 -6.86
N VAL A 26 -1.49 5.57 -7.12
CA VAL A 26 -2.90 5.19 -7.20
C VAL A 26 -3.22 4.13 -6.15
N LEU A 27 -4.41 4.24 -5.58
CA LEU A 27 -4.96 3.25 -4.66
C LEU A 27 -6.09 2.51 -5.38
N ALA A 28 -5.87 1.25 -5.71
CA ALA A 28 -6.87 0.43 -6.40
C ALA A 28 -7.94 -0.10 -5.45
N SER A 29 -7.53 -0.46 -4.23
CA SER A 29 -8.45 -0.89 -3.18
C SER A 29 -7.82 -0.74 -1.80
N GLN A 30 -8.68 -0.56 -0.80
CA GLN A 30 -8.31 -0.51 0.59
C GLN A 30 -9.39 -1.16 1.45
N LYS A 31 -8.95 -1.89 2.47
CA LYS A 31 -9.81 -2.43 3.52
C LYS A 31 -9.25 -2.06 4.88
N ILE A 32 -10.12 -1.78 5.83
CA ILE A 32 -9.72 -1.47 7.20
C ILE A 32 -10.63 -2.18 8.19
N ILE A 33 -10.01 -2.75 9.21
CA ILE A 33 -10.67 -3.48 10.28
C ILE A 33 -10.38 -2.69 11.56
N TYR A 34 -11.45 -2.18 12.17
CA TYR A 34 -11.37 -1.44 13.41
C TYR A 34 -11.64 -2.37 14.59
N LYS A 35 -10.75 -2.34 15.59
CA LYS A 35 -10.90 -3.06 16.86
C LYS A 35 -11.18 -2.10 18.01
N LYS A 36 -10.47 -0.98 18.07
CA LYS A 36 -10.61 0.08 19.09
C LYS A 36 -10.33 1.45 18.48
N PRO A 37 -11.00 2.51 18.95
CA PRO A 37 -10.67 3.87 18.54
C PRO A 37 -9.29 4.28 19.04
N LEU A 38 -8.60 5.13 18.27
CA LEU A 38 -7.43 5.86 18.75
C LEU A 38 -7.91 7.05 19.58
N ARG A 39 -7.37 7.21 20.79
CA ARG A 39 -7.67 8.39 21.62
C ARG A 39 -7.02 9.63 21.04
N MET A 40 -7.79 10.71 20.93
CA MET A 40 -7.29 12.02 20.52
C MET A 40 -6.20 12.54 21.48
N PHE A 41 -5.28 13.34 20.96
CA PHE A 41 -4.16 13.94 21.72
C PHE A 41 -3.24 12.94 22.44
N LYS A 42 -3.29 11.67 22.04
CA LYS A 42 -2.39 10.62 22.52
C LYS A 42 -1.56 10.12 21.35
N LYS A 43 -0.29 9.82 21.62
CA LYS A 43 0.60 9.21 20.65
C LYS A 43 0.08 7.81 20.28
N PHE A 44 0.38 7.41 19.06
CA PHE A 44 0.10 6.08 18.54
C PHE A 44 1.15 5.74 17.49
N ASP A 45 1.38 4.47 17.28
CA ASP A 45 2.33 3.95 16.31
C ASP A 45 1.59 3.44 15.09
N ILE A 46 2.19 3.69 13.93
CA ILE A 46 1.75 3.13 12.66
C ILE A 46 2.92 2.34 12.09
N THR A 47 2.71 1.05 11.83
CA THR A 47 3.66 0.21 11.10
C THR A 47 3.12 -0.09 9.72
N LEU A 48 3.87 0.28 8.68
CA LEU A 48 3.60 -0.15 7.31
C LEU A 48 4.51 -1.32 6.97
N LYS A 49 3.94 -2.42 6.47
CA LYS A 49 4.69 -3.58 5.99
C LYS A 49 4.27 -3.88 4.56
N LEU A 50 5.25 -4.07 3.67
CA LEU A 50 5.03 -4.67 2.35
C LEU A 50 4.75 -6.16 2.55
N GLU A 51 3.54 -6.60 2.22
CA GLU A 51 3.15 -8.01 2.25
C GLU A 51 3.63 -8.75 1.00
N GLY A 52 3.78 -8.03 -0.11
CA GLY A 52 4.31 -8.54 -1.37
C GLY A 52 3.94 -7.63 -2.53
N SER A 53 4.36 -8.00 -3.73
CA SER A 53 4.01 -7.30 -4.96
C SER A 53 3.79 -8.26 -6.12
N ASP A 54 3.05 -7.78 -7.10
CA ASP A 54 3.02 -8.31 -8.46
C ASP A 54 3.54 -7.23 -9.42
N ASP A 55 3.54 -7.50 -10.73
CA ASP A 55 4.06 -6.54 -11.72
C ASP A 55 3.30 -5.20 -11.73
N LYS A 56 2.05 -5.18 -11.27
CA LYS A 56 1.18 -3.99 -11.33
C LYS A 56 0.95 -3.35 -9.97
N TRP A 57 1.01 -4.11 -8.89
CA TRP A 57 0.54 -3.70 -7.57
C TRP A 57 1.50 -4.08 -6.44
N VAL A 58 1.56 -3.22 -5.44
CA VAL A 58 2.10 -3.50 -4.11
C VAL A 58 0.97 -3.66 -3.10
N TYR A 59 1.13 -4.61 -2.19
CA TYR A 59 0.18 -4.93 -1.15
C TYR A 59 0.79 -4.58 0.20
N HIS A 60 0.16 -3.66 0.93
CA HIS A 60 0.65 -3.25 2.25
C HIS A 60 -0.32 -3.68 3.35
N ARG A 61 0.24 -4.07 4.49
CA ARG A 61 -0.46 -4.09 5.77
C ARG A 61 -0.05 -2.89 6.60
N GLN A 62 -1.02 -2.12 7.05
CA GLN A 62 -0.85 -1.02 7.99
C GLN A 62 -1.42 -1.43 9.34
N THR A 63 -0.62 -1.36 10.40
CA THR A 63 -1.04 -1.70 11.76
C THR A 63 -1.00 -0.46 12.63
N PHE A 64 -2.13 -0.14 13.27
CA PHE A 64 -2.26 0.98 14.20
C PHE A 64 -2.20 0.45 15.62
N LYS A 65 -1.26 0.95 16.43
CA LYS A 65 -1.12 0.60 17.85
C LYS A 65 -1.19 1.83 18.74
N GLN A 66 -1.88 1.72 19.87
CA GLN A 66 -1.85 2.72 20.93
C GLN A 66 -1.72 1.99 22.27
N ASN A 67 -0.82 2.45 23.14
CA ASN A 67 -0.50 1.80 24.42
C ASN A 67 -0.22 0.30 24.25
N ASN A 68 0.57 -0.06 23.24
CA ASN A 68 0.92 -1.43 22.86
C ASN A 68 -0.26 -2.35 22.49
N GLN A 69 -1.45 -1.79 22.22
CA GLN A 69 -2.62 -2.54 21.77
C GLN A 69 -2.95 -2.24 20.31
N ILE A 70 -3.32 -3.26 19.54
CA ILE A 70 -3.79 -3.08 18.16
C ILE A 70 -5.17 -2.41 18.19
N CYS A 71 -5.27 -1.24 17.56
CA CYS A 71 -6.50 -0.47 17.41
C CYS A 71 -7.18 -0.72 16.07
N ALA A 72 -6.39 -0.83 14.99
CA ALA A 72 -6.90 -1.12 13.66
C ALA A 72 -5.83 -1.80 12.80
N ILE A 73 -6.27 -2.53 11.78
CA ILE A 73 -5.42 -3.07 10.72
C ILE A 73 -6.02 -2.67 9.37
N GLY A 74 -5.22 -2.06 8.52
CA GLY A 74 -5.58 -1.74 7.15
C GLY A 74 -4.77 -2.57 6.15
N PHE A 75 -5.38 -2.89 5.02
CA PHE A 75 -4.73 -3.48 3.86
C PHE A 75 -4.95 -2.60 2.66
N THR A 76 -3.94 -2.43 1.81
CA THR A 76 -4.04 -1.62 0.59
C THR A 76 -3.45 -2.35 -0.60
N LYS A 77 -4.10 -2.23 -1.75
CA LYS A 77 -3.59 -2.55 -3.08
C LYS A 77 -3.29 -1.24 -3.81
N ALA A 78 -2.02 -0.94 -4.03
CA ALA A 78 -1.57 0.35 -4.57
C ALA A 78 -0.56 0.16 -5.71
N GLY A 79 -0.38 1.19 -6.54
CA GLY A 79 0.59 1.18 -7.63
C GLY A 79 0.86 2.60 -8.12
N PHE A 80 1.50 2.73 -9.28
CA PHE A 80 1.79 4.03 -9.90
C PHE A 80 1.24 4.11 -11.32
N TRP A 81 0.72 5.28 -11.69
CA TRP A 81 0.27 5.59 -13.03
C TRP A 81 1.08 6.73 -13.63
N LYS A 82 1.20 6.72 -14.96
CA LYS A 82 1.71 7.84 -15.77
C LYS A 82 0.92 7.89 -17.06
N ASN A 83 0.44 9.08 -17.45
CA ASN A 83 -0.33 9.27 -18.69
C ASN A 83 -1.50 8.28 -18.86
N LYS A 84 -2.27 8.06 -17.78
CA LYS A 84 -3.41 7.11 -17.71
C LYS A 84 -3.03 5.62 -17.91
N LYS A 85 -1.74 5.28 -17.84
CA LYS A 85 -1.25 3.89 -17.93
C LYS A 85 -0.66 3.46 -16.60
N ALA A 86 -0.96 2.23 -16.19
CA ALA A 86 -0.28 1.59 -15.07
C ALA A 86 1.21 1.41 -15.39
N GLN A 87 2.06 1.59 -14.38
CA GLN A 87 3.51 1.40 -14.48
C GLN A 87 3.89 0.06 -13.83
N SER A 88 5.01 -0.53 -14.26
CA SER A 88 5.52 -1.76 -13.65
C SER A 88 6.05 -1.47 -12.25
N MET A 89 5.41 -2.08 -11.25
CA MET A 89 5.91 -2.03 -9.87
C MET A 89 7.21 -2.80 -9.71
N THR A 90 7.42 -3.88 -10.47
CA THR A 90 8.66 -4.66 -10.45
C THR A 90 9.84 -3.77 -10.82
N GLU A 91 9.76 -3.07 -11.96
CA GLU A 91 10.80 -2.15 -12.40
C GLU A 91 11.02 -1.01 -11.41
N ILE A 92 9.95 -0.43 -10.88
CA ILE A 92 10.04 0.66 -9.89
C ILE A 92 10.77 0.19 -8.63
N LEU A 93 10.44 -0.99 -8.10
CA LEU A 93 11.01 -1.52 -6.87
C LEU A 93 12.48 -1.90 -7.06
N MET A 94 12.82 -2.64 -8.11
CA MET A 94 14.21 -3.02 -8.43
C MET A 94 15.12 -1.80 -8.64
N ASN A 95 14.62 -0.74 -9.28
CA ASN A 95 15.38 0.50 -9.45
C ASN A 95 15.52 1.32 -8.16
N SER A 96 14.63 1.09 -7.18
CA SER A 96 14.61 1.83 -5.92
C SER A 96 15.39 1.13 -4.81
N ASP A 97 15.51 -0.18 -4.88
CA ASP A 97 16.24 -0.99 -3.92
C ASP A 97 16.92 -2.15 -4.67
N PRO A 98 18.25 -2.10 -4.89
CA PRO A 98 18.99 -3.15 -5.60
C PRO A 98 18.91 -4.52 -4.94
N ASP A 99 18.67 -4.57 -3.63
CA ASP A 99 18.54 -5.81 -2.85
C ASP A 99 17.08 -6.29 -2.79
N TYR A 100 16.17 -5.63 -3.51
CA TYR A 100 14.77 -6.00 -3.54
C TYR A 100 14.56 -7.35 -4.22
N GLU A 101 14.12 -8.32 -3.44
CA GLU A 101 13.60 -9.58 -3.93
C GLU A 101 12.08 -9.51 -4.09
N MET A 102 11.61 -9.77 -5.31
CA MET A 102 10.18 -9.87 -5.56
C MET A 102 9.58 -11.01 -4.75
N LYS A 103 8.60 -10.68 -3.91
CA LYS A 103 7.88 -11.63 -3.07
C LYS A 103 6.40 -11.55 -3.41
N PRO A 104 5.77 -12.65 -3.88
CA PRO A 104 4.34 -12.63 -4.16
C PRO A 104 3.58 -12.36 -2.85
N PRO A 105 2.48 -11.59 -2.90
CA PRO A 105 1.64 -11.36 -1.73
C PRO A 105 1.04 -12.69 -1.23
N PRO A 106 0.89 -12.88 0.09
CA PRO A 106 0.23 -14.05 0.65
C PRO A 106 -1.19 -14.21 0.10
N GLU A 107 -1.65 -15.46 -0.12
CA GLU A 107 -2.98 -15.76 -0.65
C GLU A 107 -4.11 -15.07 0.13
N LYS A 108 -4.03 -15.07 1.46
CA LYS A 108 -5.02 -14.39 2.31
C LYS A 108 -5.15 -12.89 2.02
N VAL A 109 -4.07 -12.24 1.56
CA VAL A 109 -4.08 -10.82 1.20
C VAL A 109 -4.69 -10.64 -0.19
N LEU A 110 -4.37 -11.53 -1.14
CA LEU A 110 -4.99 -11.53 -2.47
C LEU A 110 -6.51 -11.76 -2.40
N PHE A 111 -6.94 -12.75 -1.62
CA PHE A 111 -8.35 -13.11 -1.40
C PHE A 111 -9.17 -11.92 -0.89
N MET A 112 -8.58 -11.03 -0.07
CA MET A 112 -9.28 -9.82 0.35
C MET A 112 -9.69 -8.98 -0.86
N PHE A 113 -8.85 -8.83 -1.88
CA PHE A 113 -9.09 -7.89 -2.98
C PHE A 113 -9.68 -8.54 -4.24
N GLU A 114 -9.94 -9.85 -4.24
CA GLU A 114 -10.28 -10.61 -5.45
C GLU A 114 -11.58 -10.12 -6.11
N ASN A 115 -12.59 -9.78 -5.31
CA ASN A 115 -13.94 -9.45 -5.77
C ASN A 115 -14.15 -7.96 -6.01
N ASP A 116 -13.17 -7.11 -5.68
CA ASP A 116 -13.35 -5.66 -5.68
C ASP A 116 -13.71 -5.11 -7.08
N TYR A 117 -13.14 -5.68 -8.14
CA TYR A 117 -13.48 -5.28 -9.50
C TYR A 117 -14.92 -5.68 -9.88
N LEU A 118 -15.36 -6.87 -9.46
CA LEU A 118 -16.73 -7.35 -9.69
C LEU A 118 -17.73 -6.47 -8.93
N THR A 119 -17.41 -6.07 -7.70
CA THR A 119 -18.22 -5.12 -6.92
C THR A 119 -18.41 -3.80 -7.66
N LEU A 120 -17.36 -3.26 -8.27
CA LEU A 120 -17.46 -2.03 -9.08
C LEU A 120 -18.31 -2.21 -10.35
N LYS A 121 -18.21 -3.37 -11.00
CA LYS A 121 -18.96 -3.66 -12.23
C LYS A 121 -20.46 -3.85 -11.96
N ASN A 122 -20.80 -4.50 -10.86
CA ASN A 122 -22.18 -4.81 -10.47
C ASN A 122 -22.88 -3.67 -9.73
N GLY A 123 -22.14 -2.63 -9.31
CA GLY A 123 -22.69 -1.44 -8.66
C GLY A 123 -23.21 -0.37 -9.63
N ARG A 124 -23.43 -0.72 -10.91
CA ARG A 124 -24.02 0.12 -11.94
C ARG A 124 -25.45 -0.31 -12.25
#